data_AF-A0A3D8VUG1-F1
#
_entry.id   AF-A0A3D8VUG1-F1
#
_cell.length_a   1.000
_cell.length_b   1.000
_cell.length_c   1.000
_cell.angle_alpha   90.00
_cell.angle_beta   90.00
_cell.angle_gamma   90.00
#
_symmetry.space_group_name_H-M   'P 1'
#
loop_
_entity.id
_entity.type
_entity.pdbx_description
1 polymer ?
#
loop_
_entity_poly.entity_id
_entity_poly.type
_entity_poly.pdbx_seq_one_letter_code
_entity_poly.pdbx_strand_id
1 'polypeptide(L)'
;MRTVQSSVEESQTLDLVILQMEERLKTLEEHNDFNSVFQRVYLLMTKEMQKRLAADFFTDPIWMERLLIHFADRYFQAMDNLQSEKEDSRCWTLAFRMAEQ
;
A
#
# COMPACT_ATOMS: atom_id res chain seq x y z
N MET A 1 23.44 24.82 10.95
CA MET A 1 22.00 24.71 11.27
C MET A 1 21.24 24.54 9.98
N ARG A 2 20.79 23.32 9.68
CA ARG A 2 19.91 23.04 8.53
C ARG A 2 18.51 23.02 9.10
N THR A 3 17.70 24.01 8.72
CA THR A 3 16.32 24.16 9.13
C THR A 3 15.58 22.90 8.73
N VAL A 4 15.18 22.07 9.72
CA VAL A 4 14.25 20.97 9.50
C VAL A 4 12.91 21.63 9.28
N GLN A 5 12.61 21.87 8.01
CA GLN A 5 11.29 22.26 7.55
C GLN A 5 10.41 21.03 7.76
N SER A 6 9.89 20.90 8.98
CA SER A 6 8.82 19.97 9.33
C SER A 6 7.57 20.44 8.60
N SER A 7 7.51 20.17 7.30
CA SER A 7 6.22 19.97 6.65
C SER A 7 5.55 18.88 7.47
N VAL A 8 4.43 19.25 8.09
CA VAL A 8 3.41 18.31 8.53
C VAL A 8 3.02 17.54 7.27
N GLU A 9 3.76 16.47 6.97
CA GLU A 9 3.33 15.45 6.03
C GLU A 9 1.95 15.03 6.53
N GLU A 10 0.92 15.21 5.70
CA GLU A 10 -0.41 14.68 5.97
C GLU A 10 -0.23 13.25 6.45
N SER A 11 -0.42 13.02 7.75
CA SER A 11 -0.23 11.70 8.32
C SER A 11 -1.30 10.83 7.70
N GLN A 12 -0.94 10.09 6.65
CA GLN A 12 -1.81 9.05 6.12
C GLN A 12 -2.21 8.17 7.29
N THR A 13 -3.50 7.91 7.43
CA THR A 13 -4.02 6.97 8.42
C THR A 13 -4.21 5.62 7.76
N LEU A 14 -4.27 4.56 8.56
CA LEU A 14 -4.58 3.24 8.01
C LEU A 14 -5.96 3.19 7.32
N ASP A 15 -6.91 4.03 7.75
CA ASP A 15 -8.20 4.20 7.07
C ASP A 15 -8.04 4.73 5.65
N LEU A 16 -7.21 5.75 5.45
CA LEU A 16 -6.95 6.31 4.12
C LEU A 16 -6.25 5.29 3.22
N VAL A 17 -5.32 4.52 3.77
CA VAL A 17 -4.66 3.42 3.05
C VAL A 17 -5.68 2.38 2.60
N ILE A 18 -6.60 1.97 3.48
CA ILE A 18 -7.65 1.00 3.15
C ILE A 18 -8.56 1.53 2.04
N LEU A 19 -8.98 2.80 2.12
CA LEU A 19 -9.81 3.43 1.10
C LEU A 19 -9.10 3.44 -0.27
N GLN A 20 -7.84 3.85 -0.31
CA GLN A 20 -7.04 3.81 -1.55
C GLN A 20 -6.89 2.38 -2.09
N MET A 21 -6.72 1.39 -1.20
CA MET A 21 -6.66 0.00 -1.62
C MET A 21 -7.98 -0.49 -2.25
N GLU A 22 -9.13 -0.07 -1.72
CA GLU A 22 -10.45 -0.39 -2.25
C GLU A 22 -10.66 0.23 -3.64
N GLU A 23 -10.32 1.51 -3.81
CA GLU A 23 -10.42 2.22 -5.09
C GLU A 23 -9.51 1.61 -6.17
N ARG A 24 -8.27 1.26 -5.80
CA ARG A 24 -7.33 0.58 -6.69
C ARG A 24 -7.83 -0.82 -7.06
N LEU A 25 -8.36 -1.58 -6.10
CA LEU A 25 -8.93 -2.91 -6.36
C LEU A 25 -10.07 -2.83 -7.36
N LYS A 26 -11.01 -1.90 -7.16
CA LYS A 26 -12.12 -1.68 -8.08
C LYS A 26 -11.64 -1.39 -9.50
N THR A 27 -10.68 -0.48 -9.64
CA THR A 27 -10.09 -0.15 -10.95
C THR A 27 -9.48 -1.40 -11.61
N LEU A 28 -8.71 -2.20 -10.88
CA LEU A 28 -8.09 -3.42 -11.43
C LEU A 28 -9.14 -4.46 -11.86
N GLU A 29 -10.17 -4.66 -11.05
CA GLU A 29 -11.27 -5.58 -11.36
C GLU A 29 -12.05 -5.15 -12.62
N GLU A 30 -12.33 -3.86 -12.77
CA GLU A 30 -13.01 -3.31 -13.95
C GLU A 30 -12.21 -3.54 -15.26
N HIS A 31 -10.88 -3.56 -15.17
CA HIS A 31 -9.98 -3.80 -16.30
C HIS A 31 -9.62 -5.28 -16.49
N ASN A 32 -10.13 -6.20 -15.68
CA ASN A 32 -9.72 -7.61 -15.63
C ASN A 32 -8.19 -7.78 -15.46
N ASP A 33 -7.56 -6.87 -14.69
CA ASP A 33 -6.14 -6.92 -14.41
C ASP A 33 -5.84 -7.98 -13.33
N PHE A 34 -4.92 -8.90 -13.60
CA PHE A 34 -4.53 -9.97 -12.67
C PHE A 34 -3.87 -9.46 -11.39
N ASN A 35 -3.33 -8.24 -11.38
CA ASN A 35 -2.85 -7.59 -10.16
C ASN A 35 -3.98 -7.41 -9.13
N SER A 36 -5.26 -7.47 -9.54
CA SER A 36 -6.41 -7.50 -8.62
C SER A 36 -6.33 -8.63 -7.59
N VAL A 37 -5.70 -9.77 -7.92
CA VAL A 37 -5.54 -10.90 -7.00
C VAL A 37 -4.65 -10.50 -5.83
N PHE A 38 -3.46 -9.95 -6.12
CA PHE A 38 -2.56 -9.48 -5.08
C PHE A 38 -3.18 -8.33 -4.28
N GLN A 39 -3.75 -7.35 -4.97
CA GLN A 39 -4.43 -6.21 -4.35
C GLN A 39 -5.51 -6.66 -3.34
N ARG A 40 -6.33 -7.64 -3.71
CA ARG A 40 -7.40 -8.16 -2.85
C ARG A 40 -6.85 -8.82 -1.60
N VAL A 41 -5.84 -9.68 -1.74
CA VAL A 41 -5.20 -10.33 -0.59
C VAL A 41 -4.54 -9.29 0.32
N TYR A 42 -3.89 -8.28 -0.26
CA TYR A 42 -3.24 -7.23 0.51
C TYR A 42 -4.27 -6.39 1.29
N LEU A 43 -5.37 -5.99 0.67
CA LEU A 43 -6.49 -5.30 1.34
C LEU A 43 -7.05 -6.11 2.52
N LEU A 44 -7.27 -7.41 2.34
CA LEU A 44 -7.74 -8.29 3.42
C LEU A 44 -6.76 -8.33 4.60
N MET A 45 -5.47 -8.44 4.31
CA MET A 45 -4.41 -8.43 5.31
C MET A 45 -4.37 -7.09 6.06
N THR A 46 -4.43 -5.96 5.35
CA THR A 46 -4.41 -4.61 5.95
C THR A 46 -5.61 -4.37 6.86
N LYS A 47 -6.82 -4.77 6.45
CA LYS A 47 -8.03 -4.71 7.29
C LYS A 47 -7.91 -5.58 8.55
N GLU A 48 -7.30 -6.75 8.44
CA GLU A 48 -7.04 -7.60 9.60
C GLU A 48 -6.02 -6.96 10.57
N MET A 49 -4.98 -6.30 10.04
CA MET A 49 -4.03 -5.56 10.87
C MET A 49 -4.69 -4.38 11.59
N GLN A 50 -5.59 -3.66 10.93
CA GLN A 50 -6.39 -2.60 11.56
C GLN A 50 -7.18 -3.11 12.77
N LYS A 51 -7.85 -4.27 12.63
CA LYS A 51 -8.58 -4.89 13.74
C LYS A 51 -7.65 -5.25 14.90
N ARG A 52 -6.44 -5.74 14.61
CA ARG A 52 -5.45 -6.11 15.64
C ARG A 52 -4.84 -4.91 16.36
N LEU A 53 -4.65 -3.80 15.65
CA LEU A 53 -4.25 -2.53 16.26
C LEU A 53 -5.30 -2.06 17.29
N ALA A 54 -6.58 -2.14 16.93
CA ALA A 54 -7.68 -1.78 17.83
C ALA A 54 -7.88 -2.75 19.02
N ALA A 55 -7.24 -3.92 18.98
CA ALA A 55 -7.36 -4.98 19.99
C ALA A 55 -6.11 -5.10 20.89
N ASP A 56 -5.23 -4.09 20.90
CA ASP A 56 -3.98 -4.09 21.67
C ASP A 56 -3.09 -5.33 21.43
N PHE A 57 -3.14 -5.91 20.23
CA PHE A 57 -2.42 -7.14 19.89
C PHE A 57 -0.89 -6.94 19.81
N PHE A 58 -0.45 -5.75 19.44
CA PHE A 58 0.95 -5.43 19.19
C PHE A 58 1.58 -4.76 20.40
N THR A 59 2.82 -5.14 20.72
CA THR A 59 3.62 -4.50 21.78
C THR A 59 3.84 -3.01 21.53
N ASP A 60 3.99 -2.61 20.26
CA ASP A 60 4.10 -1.21 19.84
C ASP A 60 3.11 -0.94 18.69
N PRO A 61 1.87 -0.54 19.00
CA PRO A 61 0.84 -0.32 17.99
C PRO A 61 1.12 0.91 17.11
N ILE A 62 1.76 1.95 17.66
CA ILE A 62 2.09 3.17 16.92
C ILE A 62 3.15 2.88 15.86
N TRP A 63 4.20 2.13 16.23
CA TRP A 63 5.22 1.70 15.28
C TRP A 63 4.63 0.76 14.21
N MET A 64 3.77 -0.17 14.61
CA MET A 64 3.13 -1.11 13.69
C MET A 64 2.24 -0.39 12.67
N GLU A 65 1.45 0.60 13.08
CA GLU A 65 0.62 1.38 12.16
C GLU A 65 1.49 2.13 11.13
N ARG A 66 2.56 2.81 11.58
CA ARG A 66 3.52 3.48 10.68
C ARG A 66 4.15 2.53 9.69
N LEU A 67 4.51 1.33 10.14
CA LEU A 67 5.07 0.29 9.28
C LEU A 67 4.07 -0.09 8.17
N LEU A 68 2.81 -0.35 8.53
CA LEU A 68 1.76 -0.71 7.57
C LEU A 68 1.55 0.38 6.51
N ILE A 69 1.49 1.65 6.94
CA ILE A 69 1.35 2.79 6.04
C ILE A 69 2.55 2.87 5.08
N HIS A 70 3.78 2.80 5.59
CA HIS A 70 4.96 2.86 4.76
C HIS A 70 5.07 1.73 3.74
N PHE A 71 4.66 0.51 4.10
CA PHE A 71 4.63 -0.60 3.15
C PHE A 71 3.58 -0.37 2.05
N ALA A 72 2.40 0.15 2.41
CA ALA A 72 1.36 0.46 1.44
C ALA A 72 1.80 1.55 0.46
N ASP A 73 2.42 2.62 0.96
CA ASP A 73 2.97 3.70 0.13
C ASP A 73 3.95 3.18 -0.92
N ARG A 74 4.86 2.28 -0.53
CA ARG A 74 5.82 1.69 -1.48
C ARG A 74 5.14 0.87 -2.56
N TYR A 75 4.09 0.14 -2.19
CA TYR A 75 3.32 -0.63 -3.15
C TYR A 75 2.50 0.27 -4.09
N PHE A 76 1.89 1.34 -3.57
CA PHE A 76 1.18 2.34 -4.39
C PHE A 76 2.10 3.02 -5.38
N GLN A 77 3.30 3.44 -4.94
CA GLN A 77 4.33 3.98 -5.82
C GLN A 77 4.69 2.99 -6.94
N ALA A 78 4.81 1.70 -6.62
CA ALA A 78 5.11 0.67 -7.61
C ALA A 78 3.99 0.50 -8.66
N MET A 79 2.73 0.51 -8.21
CA MET A 79 1.58 0.49 -9.11
C MET A 79 1.52 1.74 -10.00
N ASP A 80 1.76 2.92 -9.43
CA ASP A 80 1.71 4.18 -10.17
C ASP A 80 2.84 4.27 -11.20
N ASN A 81 4.02 3.71 -10.89
CA ASN A 81 5.12 3.57 -11.83
C ASN A 81 4.78 2.61 -12.97
N LEU A 82 4.15 1.46 -12.66
CA LEU A 82 3.67 0.51 -13.68
C LEU A 82 2.69 1.20 -14.65
N GLN A 83 1.70 1.92 -14.14
CA GLN A 83 0.68 2.60 -14.95
C GLN A 83 1.23 3.75 -15.80
N SER A 84 2.29 4.41 -15.32
CA SER A 84 2.93 5.53 -16.05
C SER A 84 4.12 5.10 -16.92
N GLU A 85 4.29 3.79 -17.14
CA GLU A 85 5.40 3.19 -17.90
C GLU A 85 6.79 3.64 -17.41
N LYS A 86 6.91 3.94 -16.11
CA LYS A 86 8.18 4.29 -15.47
C LYS A 86 8.89 3.05 -14.97
N GLU A 87 10.21 3.09 -14.99
CA GLU A 87 11.02 2.03 -14.38
C GLU A 87 10.84 2.02 -12.85
N ASP A 88 10.62 0.82 -12.31
CA ASP A 88 10.68 0.55 -10.87
C ASP A 88 11.88 -0.36 -10.56
N SER A 89 12.09 -0.64 -9.29
CA SER A 89 12.97 -1.70 -8.82
C SER A 89 12.69 -3.04 -9.51
N ARG A 90 13.77 -3.80 -9.72
CA ARG A 90 13.73 -5.08 -10.44
C ARG A 90 12.74 -6.09 -9.86
N CYS A 91 12.48 -6.06 -8.55
CA CYS A 91 11.53 -6.96 -7.92
C CYS A 91 10.08 -6.65 -8.30
N TRP A 92 9.68 -5.37 -8.33
CA TRP A 92 8.33 -4.97 -8.73
C TRP A 92 8.09 -5.21 -10.21
N THR A 93 9.05 -4.86 -11.07
CA THR A 93 8.96 -5.17 -12.51
C THR A 93 8.79 -6.67 -12.77
N LEU A 94 9.52 -7.52 -12.03
CA LEU A 94 9.36 -8.97 -12.15
C LEU A 94 7.99 -9.42 -11.64
N ALA A 95 7.56 -8.96 -10.48
CA ALA A 95 6.27 -9.33 -9.89
C ALA A 95 5.09 -9.00 -10.82
N PHE A 96 5.04 -7.78 -11.35
CA PHE A 96 3.98 -7.36 -12.27
C PHE A 96 4.00 -8.14 -13.59
N ARG A 97 5.18 -8.38 -14.17
CA ARG A 97 5.31 -9.22 -15.36
C ARG A 97 4.81 -10.65 -15.14
N MET A 98 5.05 -11.23 -13.96
CA MET A 98 4.58 -12.59 -13.64
C MET A 98 3.06 -12.64 -13.42
N ALA A 99 2.42 -11.52 -13.06
CA ALA A 99 0.97 -11.46 -12.91
C ALA A 99 0.25 -11.48 -14.27
N GLU A 100 0.89 -11.03 -15.35
CA GLU A 100 0.34 -11.02 -16.72
C GLU A 100 0.38 -12.39 -17.43
N GLN A 101 0.98 -13.42 -16.82
CA GLN A 101 1.17 -14.76 -17.40
C GLN A 101 0.09 -15.74 -16.95
#